data_AF-A0A544YEQ8-F1
#
_entry.id   AF-A0A544YEQ8-F1
#
_cell.length_a   1.000
_cell.length_b   1.000
_cell.length_c   1.000
_cell.angle_alpha   90.00
_cell.angle_beta   90.00
_cell.angle_gamma   90.00
#
_symmetry.space_group_name_H-M   'P 1'
#
loop_
_entity.id
_entity.type
_entity.pdbx_description
1 polymer ?
#
loop_
_entity_poly.entity_id
_entity_poly.type
_entity_poly.pdbx_seq_one_letter_code
_entity_poly.pdbx_strand_id
1 'polypeptide(L)'
;MQKVVPPRLLVPYLSGRRTIISGYVYRVQDCDRLTTPAALVEALDLSFDGSELTPDVPELYIMRWDARDIDTYVVPYGPHMGGDWSDAPPFTGNGFTASREQVVPQFHTMPMPVPAGAEIVHLGAAGERPFAGYDGLTWRPAR
;
A
#
# COMPACT_ATOMS: atom_id res chain seq x y z
N MET A 1 -0.04 -4.97 7.84
CA MET A 1 0.34 -3.86 6.93
C MET A 1 -0.36 -4.02 5.60
N GLN A 2 -0.51 -2.92 4.85
CA GLN A 2 -1.08 -2.91 3.52
C GLN A 2 -0.41 -1.92 2.58
N LYS A 3 -0.50 -2.20 1.28
CA LYS A 3 -0.05 -1.33 0.19
C LYS A 3 -0.99 -1.47 -1.01
N VAL A 4 -1.46 -0.34 -1.55
CA VAL A 4 -2.12 -0.33 -2.85
C VAL A 4 -1.11 -0.71 -3.92
N VAL A 5 -1.41 -1.73 -4.70
CA VAL A 5 -0.57 -2.23 -5.80
C VAL A 5 -0.85 -1.39 -7.04
N PRO A 6 0.14 -0.63 -7.57
CA PRO A 6 -0.03 0.05 -8.85
C PRO A 6 -0.45 -0.94 -9.94
N PRO A 7 -1.39 -0.60 -10.84
CA PRO A 7 -1.92 -1.52 -11.84
C PRO A 7 -0.83 -2.26 -12.64
N ARG A 8 0.20 -1.54 -13.10
CA ARG A 8 1.36 -2.13 -13.82
C ARG A 8 2.13 -3.21 -13.02
N LEU A 9 2.02 -3.22 -11.69
CA LEU A 9 2.76 -4.15 -10.83
C LEU A 9 1.97 -5.39 -10.44
N LEU A 10 0.64 -5.42 -10.65
CA LEU A 10 -0.18 -6.57 -10.27
C LEU A 10 0.29 -7.87 -10.96
N VAL A 11 0.35 -7.87 -12.29
CA VAL A 11 0.78 -9.05 -13.06
C VAL A 11 2.24 -9.43 -12.75
N PRO A 12 3.21 -8.50 -12.65
CA PRO A 12 4.55 -8.81 -12.15
C PRO A 12 4.58 -9.51 -10.79
N TYR A 13 3.78 -9.08 -9.81
CA TYR A 13 3.68 -9.79 -8.53
C TYR A 13 3.13 -11.20 -8.71
N LEU A 14 1.96 -11.34 -9.34
CA LEU A 14 1.28 -12.64 -9.51
C LEU A 14 2.13 -13.66 -10.29
N SER A 15 2.92 -13.20 -11.26
CA SER A 15 3.83 -14.04 -12.05
C SER A 15 5.16 -14.35 -11.36
N GLY A 16 5.43 -13.79 -10.17
CA GLY A 16 6.71 -13.92 -9.48
C GLY A 16 7.85 -13.11 -10.10
N ARG A 17 7.59 -12.27 -11.11
CA ARG A 17 8.59 -11.36 -11.70
C ARG A 17 8.95 -10.20 -10.77
N ARG A 18 8.05 -9.86 -9.84
CA ARG A 18 8.30 -8.93 -8.73
C ARG A 18 8.06 -9.68 -7.42
N THR A 19 9.08 -9.78 -6.58
CA THR A 19 9.05 -10.51 -5.31
C THR A 19 9.42 -9.63 -4.12
N ILE A 20 9.57 -8.32 -4.33
CA ILE A 20 10.01 -7.35 -3.33
C ILE A 20 8.95 -6.27 -3.11
N ILE A 21 8.61 -6.02 -1.85
CA ILE A 21 7.77 -4.92 -1.36
C ILE A 21 8.69 -3.80 -0.87
N SER A 22 8.35 -2.55 -1.21
CA SER A 22 9.10 -1.35 -0.83
C SER A 22 8.19 -0.12 -0.87
N GLY A 23 8.62 0.99 -0.27
CA GLY A 23 7.92 2.27 -0.38
C GLY A 23 6.93 2.51 0.75
N TYR A 24 6.00 3.44 0.51
CA TYR A 24 4.95 3.76 1.47
C TYR A 24 3.94 2.62 1.68
N VAL A 25 3.62 2.38 2.94
CA VAL A 25 2.74 1.32 3.45
C VAL A 25 1.96 1.83 4.66
N TYR A 26 0.84 1.17 4.94
CA TYR A 26 -0.13 1.61 5.95
C TYR A 26 -0.51 0.45 6.86
N ARG A 27 -0.93 0.72 8.10
CA ARG A 27 -1.58 -0.32 8.92
C ARG A 27 -3.01 -0.50 8.42
N VAL A 28 -3.48 -1.75 8.37
CA VAL A 28 -4.84 -2.07 7.91
C VAL A 28 -5.87 -1.31 8.76
N GLN A 29 -5.72 -1.36 10.08
CA GLN A 29 -6.59 -0.69 11.06
C GLN A 29 -6.71 0.84 10.89
N ASP A 30 -5.67 1.49 10.36
CA ASP A 30 -5.69 2.93 10.10
C ASP A 30 -6.46 3.28 8.82
N CYS A 31 -6.85 2.25 8.05
CA CYS A 31 -7.57 2.35 6.78
C CYS A 31 -8.95 1.67 6.81
N ASP A 32 -9.40 1.11 7.93
CA ASP A 32 -10.63 0.29 8.02
C ASP A 32 -11.91 1.00 7.52
N ARG A 33 -11.94 2.33 7.58
CA ARG A 33 -13.08 3.15 7.14
C ARG A 33 -13.03 3.50 5.64
N LEU A 34 -11.94 3.17 4.96
CA LEU A 34 -11.68 3.50 3.56
C LEU A 34 -12.14 2.34 2.67
N THR A 35 -13.45 2.18 2.53
CA THR A 35 -14.06 0.98 1.94
C THR A 35 -14.38 1.10 0.45
N THR A 36 -13.89 2.14 -0.23
CA THR A 36 -14.08 2.34 -1.67
C THR A 36 -12.77 2.71 -2.36
N PRO A 37 -12.61 2.41 -3.67
CA PRO A 37 -11.42 2.80 -4.43
C PRO A 37 -11.09 4.29 -4.29
N ALA A 38 -12.06 5.17 -4.51
CA ALA A 38 -11.90 6.61 -4.40
C ALA A 38 -11.42 7.03 -3.01
N ALA A 39 -12.04 6.51 -1.95
CA ALA A 39 -11.67 6.85 -0.57
C ALA A 39 -10.23 6.45 -0.24
N LEU A 40 -9.74 5.30 -0.71
CA LEU A 40 -8.34 4.91 -0.53
C LEU A 40 -7.39 5.78 -1.35
N VAL A 41 -7.72 6.06 -2.61
CA VAL A 41 -6.86 6.90 -3.45
C VAL A 41 -6.69 8.30 -2.85
N GLU A 42 -7.78 8.91 -2.40
CA GLU A 42 -7.78 10.24 -1.80
C GLU A 42 -7.11 10.26 -0.42
N ALA A 43 -7.46 9.31 0.46
CA ALA A 43 -6.93 9.27 1.82
C ALA A 43 -5.42 8.95 1.86
N LEU A 44 -4.93 8.17 0.90
CA LEU A 44 -3.53 7.77 0.82
C LEU A 44 -2.69 8.67 -0.10
N ASP A 45 -3.28 9.77 -0.60
CA ASP A 45 -2.66 10.75 -1.50
C ASP A 45 -2.03 10.09 -2.74
N LEU A 46 -2.75 9.17 -3.39
CA LEU A 46 -2.18 8.35 -4.47
C LEU A 46 -2.32 8.97 -5.86
N SER A 47 -2.90 10.17 -5.99
CA SER A 47 -3.14 10.87 -7.26
C SER A 47 -2.10 11.96 -7.56
N PHE A 48 -0.84 11.71 -7.20
CA PHE A 48 0.29 12.56 -7.54
C PHE A 48 0.73 12.39 -9.00
N ASP A 49 1.51 13.35 -9.49
CA ASP A 49 2.04 13.34 -10.86
C ASP A 49 2.87 12.07 -11.14
N GLY A 50 2.55 11.38 -12.24
CA GLY A 50 3.14 10.07 -12.60
C GLY A 50 2.49 8.85 -11.94
N SER A 51 1.44 9.01 -11.12
CA SER A 51 0.62 7.90 -10.64
C SER A 51 -0.37 7.41 -11.70
N GLU A 52 -0.61 6.09 -11.73
CA GLU A 52 -1.69 5.46 -12.52
C GLU A 52 -3.02 5.45 -11.74
N LEU A 53 -3.02 5.93 -10.50
CA LEU A 53 -4.17 5.89 -9.60
C LEU A 53 -4.83 7.26 -9.51
N THR A 54 -6.10 7.27 -9.84
CA THR A 54 -6.98 8.45 -9.80
C THR A 54 -8.26 8.11 -9.03
N PRO A 55 -8.99 9.09 -8.47
CA PRO A 55 -10.17 8.79 -7.66
C PRO A 55 -11.31 8.09 -8.42
N ASP A 56 -11.30 8.17 -9.76
CA ASP A 56 -12.27 7.55 -10.66
C ASP A 56 -11.92 6.10 -11.04
N VAL A 57 -10.80 5.54 -10.56
CA VAL A 57 -10.49 4.12 -10.82
C VAL A 57 -11.61 3.22 -10.26
N PRO A 58 -12.14 2.28 -11.07
CA PRO A 58 -13.30 1.48 -10.67
C PRO A 58 -12.94 0.40 -9.64
N GLU A 59 -11.66 0.06 -9.55
CA GLU A 59 -11.15 -0.98 -8.66
C GLU A 59 -9.68 -0.74 -8.26
N LEU A 60 -9.29 -1.33 -7.13
CA LEU A 60 -7.92 -1.39 -6.63
C LEU A 60 -7.54 -2.83 -6.28
N TYR A 61 -6.24 -3.07 -6.28
CA TYR A 61 -5.65 -4.28 -5.71
C TYR A 61 -4.75 -3.87 -4.54
N ILE A 62 -4.97 -4.48 -3.38
CA ILE A 62 -4.31 -4.11 -2.13
C ILE A 62 -3.57 -5.34 -1.63
N MET A 63 -2.24 -5.23 -1.50
CA MET A 63 -1.44 -6.27 -0.88
C MET A 63 -1.47 -6.08 0.64
N ARG A 64 -1.81 -7.13 1.39
CA ARG A 64 -1.82 -7.15 2.86
C ARG A 64 -0.91 -8.25 3.37
N TRP A 65 -0.30 -8.01 4.53
CA TRP A 65 0.57 -8.99 5.20
C TRP A 65 0.69 -8.66 6.69
N ASP A 66 1.01 -9.66 7.49
CA ASP A 66 1.34 -9.46 8.91
C ASP A 66 2.73 -8.85 9.05
N ALA A 67 2.83 -7.75 9.81
CA ALA A 67 4.12 -7.17 10.17
C ALA A 67 4.86 -8.14 11.10
N ARG A 68 6.14 -8.41 10.79
CA ARG A 68 7.02 -9.21 11.64
C ARG A 68 8.08 -8.31 12.25
N ASP A 69 8.62 -8.70 13.41
CA ASP A 69 9.66 -7.93 14.12
C ASP A 69 10.95 -7.75 13.31
N ILE A 70 11.19 -8.63 12.32
CA ILE A 70 12.35 -8.53 11.42
C ILE A 70 12.18 -7.49 10.31
N ASP A 71 10.94 -7.05 10.06
CA ASP A 71 10.63 -6.11 8.99
C ASP A 71 10.81 -4.66 9.49
N THR A 72 11.50 -3.84 8.70
CA THR A 72 11.73 -2.44 9.05
C THR A 72 10.66 -1.53 8.48
N TYR A 73 9.79 -1.03 9.35
CA TYR A 73 8.84 0.05 9.06
C TYR A 73 9.25 1.32 9.81
N VAL A 74 9.45 2.40 9.07
CA VAL A 74 9.86 3.69 9.66
C VAL A 74 8.83 4.76 9.36
N VAL A 75 8.69 5.71 10.28
CA VAL A 75 7.95 6.93 10.01
C VAL A 75 8.88 7.87 9.24
N PRO A 76 8.54 8.27 8.00
CA PRO A 76 9.43 9.00 7.12
C PRO A 76 9.41 10.50 7.46
N TYR A 77 10.03 10.89 8.59
CA TYR A 77 10.09 12.29 8.99
C TYR A 77 11.08 13.10 8.14
N GLY A 78 10.61 14.21 7.59
CA GLY A 78 11.46 15.17 6.87
C GLY A 78 12.17 16.15 7.81
N PRO A 79 13.08 16.99 7.27
CA PRO A 79 13.87 17.95 8.05
C PRO A 79 13.05 18.89 8.94
N HIS A 80 11.88 19.31 8.48
CA HIS A 80 10.98 20.20 9.22
C HIS A 80 10.34 19.54 10.46
N MET A 81 10.41 18.20 10.55
CA MET A 81 9.98 17.40 11.70
C MET A 81 11.17 16.77 12.45
N GLY A 82 12.40 17.21 12.16
CA GLY A 82 13.62 16.71 12.80
C GLY A 82 14.13 15.37 12.28
N GLY A 83 13.61 14.87 11.16
CA GLY A 83 14.17 13.72 10.46
C GLY A 83 15.07 14.11 9.29
N ASP A 84 15.51 13.13 8.50
CA ASP A 84 16.45 13.29 7.39
C ASP A 84 15.88 12.84 6.03
N TRP A 85 14.59 12.51 5.98
CA TRP A 85 13.95 12.01 4.76
C TRP A 85 13.63 13.13 3.76
N SER A 86 13.88 12.87 2.49
CA SER A 86 13.46 13.72 1.37
C SER A 86 13.12 12.82 0.19
N ASP A 87 11.86 12.74 -0.18
CA ASP A 87 11.36 11.82 -1.20
C ASP A 87 10.24 12.44 -2.05
N ALA A 88 9.86 11.76 -3.11
CA ALA A 88 8.77 12.13 -3.99
C ALA A 88 7.39 11.80 -3.37
N PRO A 89 6.29 12.39 -3.88
CA PRO A 89 4.93 12.01 -3.49
C PRO A 89 4.71 10.48 -3.47
N PRO A 90 3.91 9.96 -2.53
CA PRO A 90 3.02 10.64 -1.58
C PRO A 90 3.71 11.09 -0.27
N PHE A 91 5.03 11.32 -0.29
CA PHE A 91 5.78 11.83 0.86
C PHE A 91 5.27 13.19 1.35
N THR A 92 4.99 13.29 2.64
CA THR A 92 4.66 14.57 3.32
C THR A 92 5.75 15.01 4.31
N GLY A 93 6.58 14.08 4.77
CA GLY A 93 7.61 14.33 5.79
C GLY A 93 7.08 14.52 7.21
N ASN A 94 5.78 14.38 7.47
CA ASN A 94 5.20 14.54 8.81
C ASN A 94 4.71 13.25 9.45
N GLY A 95 4.88 12.11 8.76
CA GLY A 95 4.44 10.79 9.22
C GLY A 95 2.96 10.49 8.97
N PHE A 96 2.25 11.34 8.24
CA PHE A 96 0.85 11.15 7.84
C PHE A 96 0.67 11.42 6.35
N THR A 97 -0.39 10.89 5.74
CA THR A 97 -0.74 11.20 4.35
C THR A 97 -1.20 12.67 4.21
N ALA A 98 -1.24 13.19 2.98
CA ALA A 98 -1.64 14.58 2.72
C ALA A 98 -3.18 14.81 2.75
N SER A 99 -3.97 13.77 3.08
CA SER A 99 -5.42 13.87 3.06
C SER A 99 -5.93 14.91 4.06
N ARG A 100 -6.90 15.72 3.61
CA ARG A 100 -7.55 16.75 4.44
C ARG A 100 -8.65 16.18 5.33
N GLU A 101 -9.22 15.04 4.94
CA GLU A 101 -10.39 14.45 5.60
C GLU A 101 -10.02 13.26 6.48
N GLN A 102 -8.91 12.58 6.16
CA GLN A 102 -8.48 11.36 6.83
C GLN A 102 -7.07 11.58 7.40
N VAL A 103 -6.89 11.22 8.67
CA VAL A 103 -5.56 11.22 9.31
C VAL A 103 -5.03 9.80 9.26
N VAL A 104 -4.29 9.47 8.19
CA VAL A 104 -3.70 8.13 8.01
C VAL A 104 -2.20 8.20 8.30
N PRO A 105 -1.71 7.51 9.34
CA PRO A 105 -0.28 7.35 9.58
C PRO A 105 0.41 6.70 8.38
N GLN A 106 1.47 7.33 7.90
CA GLN A 106 2.26 6.88 6.77
C GLN A 106 3.57 6.27 7.26
N PHE A 107 3.85 5.04 6.81
CA PHE A 107 5.11 4.36 7.08
C PHE A 107 5.82 4.07 5.75
N HIS A 108 7.13 3.89 5.82
CA HIS A 108 7.92 3.41 4.69
C HIS A 108 8.58 2.08 5.07
N THR A 109 8.50 1.08 4.18
CA THR A 109 9.24 -0.18 4.32
C THR A 109 10.48 -0.18 3.45
N MET A 110 11.62 -0.57 4.02
CA MET A 110 12.80 -0.90 3.21
C MET A 110 12.47 -2.09 2.29
N PRO A 111 13.15 -2.24 1.15
CA PRO A 111 12.96 -3.39 0.27
C PRO A 111 13.06 -4.71 1.02
N MET A 112 11.98 -5.49 1.01
CA MET A 112 11.91 -6.81 1.64
C MET A 112 11.17 -7.81 0.75
N PRO A 113 11.43 -9.13 0.87
CA PRO A 113 10.65 -10.15 0.18
C PRO A 113 9.16 -10.04 0.52
N VAL A 114 8.28 -10.40 -0.41
CA VAL A 114 6.85 -10.59 -0.11
C VAL A 114 6.74 -11.63 1.02
N PRO A 115 6.14 -11.31 2.18
CA PRO A 115 6.05 -12.25 3.28
C PRO A 115 5.15 -13.43 2.95
N ALA A 116 5.54 -14.65 3.34
CA ALA A 116 4.65 -15.81 3.27
C ALA A 116 3.36 -15.54 4.06
N GLY A 117 2.21 -15.89 3.47
CA GLY A 117 0.90 -15.54 4.01
C GLY A 117 0.37 -14.18 3.58
N ALA A 118 1.13 -13.38 2.82
CA ALA A 118 0.61 -12.16 2.21
C ALA A 118 -0.57 -12.49 1.29
N GLU A 119 -1.52 -11.57 1.19
CA GLU A 119 -2.68 -11.66 0.33
C GLU A 119 -2.79 -10.44 -0.58
N ILE A 120 -3.47 -10.59 -1.71
CA ILE A 120 -3.97 -9.49 -2.51
C ILE A 120 -5.49 -9.54 -2.41
N VAL A 121 -6.05 -8.40 -2.02
CA VAL A 121 -7.49 -8.13 -1.97
C VAL A 121 -7.86 -7.29 -3.18
N HIS A 122 -8.96 -7.65 -3.84
CA HIS A 122 -9.61 -6.80 -4.83
C HIS A 122 -10.64 -5.94 -4.12
N LEU A 123 -10.60 -4.63 -4.37
CA LEU A 123 -11.59 -3.68 -3.89
C LEU A 123 -12.29 -3.05 -5.10
N GLY A 124 -13.60 -3.24 -5.21
CA GLY A 124 -14.43 -2.58 -6.23
C GLY A 124 -15.72 -2.02 -5.63
N ALA A 125 -16.68 -1.66 -6.48
CA ALA A 125 -17.96 -1.08 -6.04
C ALA A 125 -18.77 -1.99 -5.09
N ALA A 126 -18.59 -3.32 -5.17
CA ALA A 126 -19.24 -4.29 -4.30
C ALA A 126 -18.53 -4.49 -2.94
N GLY A 127 -17.42 -3.77 -2.70
CA GLY A 127 -16.57 -3.94 -1.53
C GLY A 127 -15.35 -4.83 -1.80
N GLU A 128 -14.75 -5.31 -0.71
CA GLU A 128 -13.55 -6.15 -0.76
C GLU A 128 -13.89 -7.61 -1.03
N ARG A 129 -13.03 -8.26 -1.81
CA ARG A 129 -13.02 -9.72 -1.94
C ARG A 129 -11.58 -10.24 -2.03
N PRO A 130 -11.31 -11.44 -1.49
CA PRO A 130 -10.03 -12.11 -1.72
C PRO A 130 -9.73 -12.25 -3.22
N PHE A 131 -8.49 -12.00 -3.61
CA PHE A 131 -8.05 -12.12 -5.01
C PHE A 131 -6.93 -13.15 -5.18
N ALA A 132 -5.89 -13.09 -4.34
CA ALA A 132 -4.82 -14.07 -4.34
C ALA A 132 -4.15 -14.20 -2.96
N GLY A 133 -3.56 -15.35 -2.66
CA GLY A 133 -2.72 -15.60 -1.48
C GLY A 133 -1.32 -16.05 -1.88
N TYR A 134 -0.30 -15.63 -1.14
CA TYR A 134 1.10 -15.99 -1.35
C TYR A 134 1.52 -17.10 -0.39
N ASP A 135 1.86 -18.27 -0.92
CA ASP A 135 2.24 -19.45 -0.12
C ASP A 135 3.71 -19.43 0.36
N GLY A 136 4.45 -18.36 0.06
CA GLY A 136 5.89 -18.24 0.31
C GLY A 136 6.76 -18.64 -0.89
N LEU A 137 6.15 -19.21 -1.95
CA LEU A 137 6.83 -19.52 -3.20
C LEU A 137 6.13 -18.84 -4.38
N THR A 138 4.80 -18.94 -4.46
CA THR A 138 4.01 -18.45 -5.58
C THR A 138 2.65 -17.89 -5.14
N TRP A 139 2.07 -17.06 -5.98
CA TRP A 139 0.71 -16.57 -5.80
C TRP A 139 -0.30 -17.61 -6.28
N ARG A 140 -1.32 -17.86 -5.45
CA ARG A 140 -2.46 -18.71 -5.75
C ARG A 140 -3.72 -17.86 -5.80
N PRO A 141 -4.62 -18.04 -6.78
CA PRO A 141 -5.93 -17.40 -6.75
C PRO A 141 -6.65 -17.72 -5.43
N ALA A 142 -7.34 -16.73 -4.88
CA ALA A 142 -8.21 -16.96 -3.73
C ALA A 142 -9.37 -17.88 -4.14
N ARG A 143 -9.77 -18.77 -3.22
CA ARG A 143 -10.89 -19.69 -3.41
C ARG A 143 -12.22 -19.04 -3.07
#